data_AF-A0A519EX08-F1
#
_entry.id   AF-A0A519EX08-F1
#
_cell.length_a   1.000
_cell.length_b   1.000
_cell.length_c   1.000
_cell.angle_alpha   90.00
_cell.angle_beta   90.00
_cell.angle_gamma   90.00
#
_symmetry.space_group_name_H-M   'P 1'
#
loop_
_entity.id
_entity.type
_entity.pdbx_description
1 polymer ?
#
loop_
_entity_poly.entity_id
_entity_poly.type
_entity_poly.pdbx_seq_one_letter_code
_entity_poly.pdbx_strand_id
1 'polypeptide(L)' 'MKKVLFLNGGKQFAHSDGRYNTTLHEAGMALLDHAGFDVQQTFIDGGYNVAEEVQKFLWADVIIWQMPGWWMGAPWT' A
#
# COMPACT_ATOMS: atom_id res chain seq x y z
N MET A 1 -19.86 4.60 0.68
CA MET A 1 -18.92 3.52 0.35
C MET A 1 -17.87 3.48 1.43
N LYS A 2 -17.38 2.31 1.83
CA LYS A 2 -16.28 2.24 2.80
C LYS A 2 -15.00 2.75 2.13
N LYS A 3 -14.19 3.47 2.89
CA LYS A 3 -12.95 4.11 2.46
C LYS A 3 -11.76 3.24 2.82
N VAL A 4 -10.97 2.86 1.83
CA VAL A 4 -9.80 1.98 2.01
C VAL A 4 -8.53 2.74 1.68
N LEU A 5 -7.60 2.78 2.61
CA LEU A 5 -6.22 3.17 2.33
C LEU A 5 -5.40 1.92 2.04
N PHE A 6 -4.87 1.80 0.84
CA PHE A 6 -4.06 0.67 0.42
C PHE A 6 -2.58 1.09 0.28
N LEU A 7 -1.74 0.57 1.16
CA LEU A 7 -0.32 0.91 1.24
C LEU A 7 0.53 -0.18 0.57
N ASN A 8 1.26 0.21 -0.47
CA ASN A 8 2.25 -0.63 -1.13
C ASN A 8 3.62 -0.40 -0.49
N GLY A 9 4.03 -1.35 0.36
CA GLY A 9 5.36 -1.44 0.95
C GLY A 9 6.34 -2.30 0.14
N GLY A 10 6.05 -2.57 -1.14
CA GLY A 10 7.03 -3.14 -2.06
C GLY A 10 8.28 -2.28 -2.12
N LYS A 11 9.45 -2.93 -2.21
CA LYS A 11 10.74 -2.26 -2.23
C LYS A 11 11.69 -2.96 -3.20
N GLN A 12 12.40 -2.18 -4.01
CA GLN A 12 13.51 -2.69 -4.80
C GLN A 12 14.81 -2.59 -4.00
N PHE A 13 15.34 -3.72 -3.57
CA PHE A 13 16.62 -3.77 -2.85
C PHE A 13 17.29 -5.14 -2.99
N ALA A 14 18.58 -5.11 -3.32
CA ALA A 14 19.39 -6.30 -3.56
C ALA A 14 18.71 -7.28 -4.53
N HIS A 15 18.27 -8.44 -4.05
CA HIS A 15 17.61 -9.48 -4.84
C HIS A 15 16.08 -9.38 -4.85
N SER A 16 15.49 -8.44 -4.10
CA SER A 16 14.05 -8.17 -4.10
C SER A 16 13.74 -7.08 -5.11
N ASP A 17 12.97 -7.43 -6.14
CA ASP A 17 12.56 -6.52 -7.23
C ASP A 17 11.25 -5.77 -6.92
N GLY A 18 10.61 -6.05 -5.78
CA GLY A 18 9.29 -5.49 -5.42
C GLY A 18 8.11 -6.01 -6.24
N ARG A 19 8.34 -6.58 -7.44
CA ARG A 19 7.32 -6.96 -8.43
C ARG A 19 6.13 -7.74 -7.85
N TYR A 20 6.36 -8.75 -7.01
CA TYR A 20 5.27 -9.54 -6.45
C TYR A 20 4.32 -8.72 -5.57
N ASN A 21 4.85 -7.79 -4.77
CA ASN A 21 4.03 -6.88 -3.97
C ASN A 21 3.23 -5.93 -4.87
N THR A 22 3.85 -5.38 -5.91
CA THR A 22 3.15 -4.54 -6.90
C THR A 22 2.01 -5.31 -7.57
N THR A 23 2.23 -6.55 -7.99
CA THR A 23 1.18 -7.38 -8.60
C THR A 23 0.01 -7.64 -7.65
N LEU A 24 0.29 -7.97 -6.38
CA LEU A 24 -0.78 -8.16 -5.39
C LEU A 24 -1.52 -6.86 -5.08
N HIS A 25 -0.80 -5.74 -5.03
CA HIS A 25 -1.37 -4.42 -4.83
C HIS A 25 -2.32 -4.04 -5.98
N GLU A 26 -1.88 -4.20 -7.24
CA GLU A 26 -2.71 -3.95 -8.43
C GLU A 26 -3.94 -4.86 -8.47
N ALA A 27 -3.78 -6.14 -8.15
CA ALA A 27 -4.90 -7.08 -8.07
C ALA A 27 -5.91 -6.68 -6.98
N GLY A 28 -5.44 -6.24 -5.81
CA GLY A 28 -6.30 -5.76 -4.74
C GLY A 28 -6.99 -4.44 -5.08
N MET A 29 -6.31 -3.51 -5.76
CA MET A 29 -6.91 -2.27 -6.27
C MET A 29 -8.08 -2.58 -7.22
N ALA A 30 -7.87 -3.49 -8.17
CA ALA A 30 -8.92 -3.91 -9.12
C ALA A 30 -10.11 -4.59 -8.40
N LEU A 31 -9.84 -5.42 -7.40
CA LEU A 31 -10.88 -6.06 -6.59
C LEU A 31 -11.72 -5.04 -5.82
N LEU A 32 -11.06 -4.07 -5.16
CA LEU A 32 -11.72 -3.04 -4.36
C LEU A 32 -12.55 -2.09 -5.22
N ASP A 33 -12.03 -1.70 -6.38
CA ASP A 33 -12.75 -0.89 -7.37
C ASP A 33 -14.01 -1.61 -7.86
N HIS A 34 -13.88 -2.87 -8.31
CA HIS A 34 -15.02 -3.68 -8.74
C HIS A 34 -16.08 -3.89 -7.64
N ALA A 35 -15.65 -3.94 -6.37
CA ALA A 35 -16.54 -4.08 -5.23
C ALA A 35 -17.16 -2.75 -4.74
N GLY A 36 -16.83 -1.61 -5.38
CA GLY A 36 -17.41 -0.30 -5.06
C GLY A 36 -16.87 0.33 -3.77
N PHE A 37 -15.59 0.10 -3.45
CA PHE A 37 -14.92 0.83 -2.38
C PHE A 37 -14.33 2.15 -2.92
N ASP A 38 -14.26 3.16 -2.05
CA ASP A 38 -13.48 4.36 -2.33
C ASP A 38 -12.05 4.10 -1.85
N VAL A 39 -11.05 4.22 -2.73
CA VAL A 39 -9.69 3.77 -2.45
C VAL A 39 -8.68 4.89 -2.66
N GLN A 40 -7.88 5.14 -1.63
CA GLN A 40 -6.63 5.90 -1.74
C GLN A 40 -5.46 4.94 -1.61
N GLN A 41 -4.36 5.25 -2.29
CA GLN A 41 -3.16 4.42 -2.24
C GLN A 41 -1.89 5.25 -2.04
N THR A 42 -0.87 4.59 -1.52
CA THR A 42 0.49 5.14 -1.39
C THR A 42 1.50 4.08 -1.74
N PHE A 43 2.44 4.41 -2.62
CA PHE A 43 3.65 3.61 -2.81
C PHE A 43 4.76 4.18 -1.92
N ILE A 44 5.08 3.45 -0.84
CA ILE A 44 5.92 3.96 0.25
C ILE A 44 7.34 4.26 -0.23
N ASP A 45 7.93 3.35 -1.00
CA ASP A 45 9.30 3.48 -1.54
C ASP A 45 9.39 4.58 -2.63
N GLY A 46 8.26 5.02 -3.18
CA GLY A 46 8.16 6.17 -4.07
C GLY A 46 8.21 7.53 -3.35
N GLY A 47 8.23 7.53 -2.02
CA GLY A 47 8.15 8.74 -1.20
C GLY A 47 6.72 9.23 -0.97
N TYR A 48 6.53 9.99 0.10
CA TYR A 48 5.22 10.50 0.50
C TYR A 48 5.36 11.77 1.36
N ASN A 49 4.29 12.58 1.41
CA ASN A 49 4.18 13.71 2.33
C ASN A 49 3.51 13.26 3.64
N VAL A 50 4.17 13.48 4.77
CA VAL A 50 3.67 13.04 6.08
C VAL A 50 2.31 13.63 6.42
N ALA A 51 2.09 14.93 6.15
CA ALA A 51 0.82 15.58 6.46
C ALA A 51 -0.33 15.04 5.59
N GLU A 52 -0.06 14.74 4.32
CA GLU A 52 -1.03 14.10 3.43
C GLU A 52 -1.36 12.68 3.90
N GLU A 53 -0.37 11.86 4.25
CA GLU A 53 -0.62 10.51 4.76
C GLU A 53 -1.45 10.53 6.05
N VAL A 54 -1.22 11.47 6.96
CA VAL A 54 -2.08 11.65 8.15
C VAL A 54 -3.54 11.90 7.74
N GLN A 55 -3.79 12.72 6.72
CA GLN A 55 -5.15 12.92 6.22
C GLN A 55 -5.74 11.65 5.59
N LYS A 56 -4.95 10.85 4.87
CA LYS A 56 -5.40 9.56 4.33
C LYS A 56 -5.78 8.58 5.46
N PHE A 57 -4.99 8.54 6.53
CA PHE A 57 -5.28 7.72 7.72
C PHE A 57 -6.58 8.16 8.41
N LEU A 58 -6.82 9.46 8.56
CA LEU A 58 -8.07 9.99 9.13
C LEU A 58 -9.28 9.75 8.21
N TRP A 59 -9.05 9.76 6.90
CA TRP A 59 -10.09 9.54 5.91
C TRP A 59 -10.52 8.07 5.83
N ALA A 60 -9.62 7.11 6.04
CA ALA A 60 -9.86 5.69 5.83
C ALA A 60 -10.66 5.00 6.95
N ASP A 61 -11.56 4.09 6.55
CA ASP A 61 -12.23 3.15 7.46
C ASP A 61 -11.40 1.86 7.66
N VAL A 62 -10.61 1.48 6.66
CA VAL A 62 -9.76 0.29 6.64
C VAL A 62 -8.40 0.64 6.02
N ILE A 63 -7.34 0.11 6.59
CA ILE A 63 -5.97 0.27 6.07
C ILE A 63 -5.41 -1.12 5.75
N ILE A 64 -4.95 -1.31 4.51
CA ILE A 64 -4.33 -2.55 4.04
C ILE A 64 -2.84 -2.31 3.84
N TRP A 65 -2.01 -3.17 4.42
CA TRP A 65 -0.56 -3.17 4.25
C TRP A 65 -0.13 -4.32 3.36
N GLN A 66 0.14 -4.05 2.09
CA GLN A 66 0.78 -5.02 1.20
C GLN A 66 2.28 -4.81 1.24
N MET A 67 3.02 -5.73 1.86
CA MET A 67 4.46 -5.61 2.03
C MET A 67 5.13 -6.99 2.11
N PRO A 68 6.40 -7.10 1.68
CA PRO A 68 7.17 -8.32 1.88
C PRO A 68 7.62 -8.44 3.34
N GLY A 69 7.86 -9.67 3.78
CA GLY A 69 8.60 -9.92 5.02
C GLY A 69 10.08 -9.64 4.82
N TRP A 70 10.64 -8.73 5.61
CA TRP A 70 12.04 -8.37 5.61
C TRP A 70 12.59 -8.51 7.02
N TRP A 71 13.49 -9.50 7.22
CA TRP A 71 14.00 -9.84 8.55
C TRP A 71 12.89 -9.96 9.60
N MET A 72 11.87 -10.75 9.29
CA MET A 72 10.70 -11.01 10.14
C MET A 72 9.79 -9.79 10.37
N GLY A 73 9.98 -8.68 9.65
CA GLY A 73 9.19 -7.45 9.79
C GLY A 73 8.91 -6.73 8.48
N ALA A 74 8.51 -5.47 8.59
CA ALA A 74 8.30 -4.59 7.45
C ALA A 74 9.64 -4.10 6.87
N PRO A 75 9.71 -3.75 5.58
CA PRO A 75 10.90 -3.12 5.00
C PRO A 75 11.26 -1.78 5.66
N TRP A 76 12.53 -1.40 5.59
CA TRP A 76 13.08 -0.11 6.05
C TRP A 76 13.98 0.49 4.96
N THR A 77 14.37 1.77 5.11
CA THR A 77 14.95 2.69 4.07
C THR A 77 14.00 3.15 3.00
#